data_AF-A0A2A7A1S2-F1
#
_entry.id   AF-A0A2A7A1S2-F1
#
_cell.length_a   1.000
_cell.length_b   1.000
_cell.length_c   1.000
_cell.angle_alpha   90.00
_cell.angle_beta   90.00
_cell.angle_gamma   90.00
#
_symmetry.space_group_name_H-M   'P 1'
#
loop_
_entity.id
_entity.type
_entity.pdbx_description
1 polymer ?
#
loop_
_entity_poly.entity_id
_entity_poly.type
_entity_poly.pdbx_seq_one_letter_code
_entity_poly.pdbx_strand_id
1 'polypeptide(L)'
;MIDRRTFLKLSAGALVLTAAGTLTGCGDTVIEKTSGVAKIGDVTFICAMPFPGGGLGDGIVKQLTYLTQFTIQNNSAERVVIKPEDITCIFREADTKETLYFKRKELVAEPGQTAVYNGSQEFYLETKEGVPEKNSTGTYELRVRYNGQTAVFLYGNNGKNVTGSVE
;
A
#
# COMPACT_ATOMS: atom_id res chain seq x y z
N MET A 1 9.90 32.67 -56.55
CA MET A 1 9.79 32.96 -55.12
C MET A 1 8.49 32.29 -54.67
N ILE A 2 8.49 31.07 -54.10
CA ILE A 2 8.99 30.68 -52.76
C ILE A 2 8.36 31.62 -51.71
N ASP A 3 7.55 31.20 -50.73
CA ASP A 3 6.92 29.90 -50.39
C ASP A 3 5.59 30.24 -49.62
N ARG A 4 4.75 29.37 -49.03
CA ARG A 4 4.80 27.93 -48.66
C ARG A 4 3.38 27.36 -48.54
N ARG A 5 3.21 26.04 -48.70
CA ARG A 5 1.98 25.32 -48.30
C ARG A 5 1.91 25.15 -46.78
N THR A 6 0.91 25.73 -46.12
CA THR A 6 0.51 25.33 -44.76
C THR A 6 -0.55 24.25 -44.83
N PHE A 7 -0.13 23.01 -45.11
CA PHE A 7 -0.94 21.83 -44.80
C PHE A 7 -1.21 21.83 -43.29
N LEU A 8 -2.48 21.89 -42.86
CA LEU A 8 -2.81 21.55 -41.47
C LEU A 8 -2.56 20.05 -41.28
N LYS A 9 -1.50 19.76 -40.53
CA LYS A 9 -1.02 18.42 -40.27
C LYS A 9 -1.91 17.78 -39.20
N LEU A 10 -2.84 16.92 -39.62
CA LEU A 10 -3.52 15.97 -38.74
C LEU A 10 -2.46 15.05 -38.11
N SER A 11 -1.95 15.44 -36.96
CA SER A 11 -1.02 14.64 -36.16
C SER A 11 -1.81 13.98 -35.04
N ALA A 12 -1.74 12.66 -34.96
CA ALA A 12 -2.45 11.87 -33.97
C ALA A 12 -2.03 12.27 -32.54
N GLY A 13 -2.99 12.81 -31.78
CA GLY A 13 -2.92 12.92 -30.33
C GLY A 13 -3.74 11.80 -29.70
N ALA A 14 -3.16 10.60 -29.63
CA ALA A 14 -3.76 9.50 -28.87
C ALA A 14 -3.44 9.71 -27.38
N LEU A 15 -4.46 9.92 -26.55
CA LEU A 15 -4.51 9.86 -25.07
C LEU A 15 -5.93 10.35 -24.69
N VAL A 16 -6.77 9.70 -23.87
CA VAL A 16 -6.77 8.40 -23.18
C VAL A 16 -8.23 7.90 -23.22
N LEU A 17 -8.46 6.59 -23.20
CA LEU A 17 -9.78 6.06 -22.84
C LEU A 17 -10.09 6.43 -21.39
N THR A 18 -10.92 7.46 -21.16
CA THR A 18 -11.62 7.60 -19.88
C THR A 18 -12.68 6.51 -19.82
N ALA A 19 -12.25 5.30 -19.48
CA ALA A 19 -13.13 4.24 -19.03
C ALA A 19 -13.69 4.67 -17.67
N ALA A 20 -14.77 5.44 -17.69
CA ALA A 20 -15.69 5.56 -16.55
C ALA A 20 -16.40 4.20 -16.40
N GLY A 21 -15.65 3.22 -15.89
CA GLY A 21 -16.19 1.91 -15.56
C GLY A 21 -17.20 2.06 -14.44
N THR A 22 -18.49 1.93 -14.79
CA THR A 22 -19.56 1.77 -13.81
C THR A 22 -19.29 0.49 -13.03
N LEU A 23 -18.76 0.63 -11.81
CA LEU A 23 -18.42 -0.48 -10.94
C LEU A 23 -19.69 -1.05 -10.30
N THR A 24 -20.47 -1.81 -11.07
CA THR A 24 -21.69 -2.46 -10.59
C THR A 24 -21.34 -3.83 -10.02
N GLY A 25 -21.20 -3.95 -8.69
CA GLY A 25 -21.14 -5.27 -8.03
C GLY A 25 -20.49 -5.30 -6.65
N CYS A 26 -21.29 -5.66 -5.63
CA CYS A 26 -20.89 -6.10 -4.29
C CYS A 26 -19.96 -5.21 -3.46
N GLY A 27 -20.59 -4.33 -2.67
CA GLY A 27 -20.01 -3.83 -1.41
C GLY A 27 -19.05 -2.66 -1.57
N ASP A 28 -19.61 -1.46 -1.70
CA ASP A 28 -18.85 -0.20 -1.65
C ASP A 28 -18.11 -0.07 -0.31
N THR A 29 -16.89 -0.59 -0.26
CA THR A 29 -15.95 -0.30 0.82
C THR A 29 -15.58 1.16 0.69
N VAL A 30 -16.02 2.01 1.62
CA VAL A 30 -15.70 3.44 1.60
C VAL A 30 -14.19 3.59 1.83
N ILE A 31 -13.45 3.78 0.73
CA ILE A 31 -12.02 4.04 0.77
C ILE A 31 -11.83 5.47 1.27
N GLU A 32 -11.27 5.64 2.48
CA GLU A 32 -10.89 6.98 2.95
C GLU A 32 -9.87 7.60 1.99
N LYS A 33 -9.99 8.91 1.72
CA LYS A 33 -9.10 9.66 0.81
C LYS A 33 -7.62 9.66 1.22
N THR A 34 -7.33 9.23 2.44
CA THR A 34 -6.01 9.04 3.05
C THR A 34 -5.40 7.67 2.72
N SER A 35 -6.18 6.72 2.22
CA SER A 35 -5.76 5.33 1.96
C SER A 35 -5.09 5.17 0.60
N GLY A 36 -4.03 4.38 0.57
CA GLY A 36 -3.39 3.94 -0.67
C GLY A 36 -4.11 2.70 -1.23
N VAL A 37 -4.18 2.60 -2.55
CA VAL A 37 -4.84 1.49 -3.25
C VAL A 37 -3.88 0.92 -4.30
N ALA A 38 -3.73 -0.40 -4.33
CA ALA A 38 -2.94 -1.13 -5.33
C ALA A 38 -3.75 -2.34 -5.81
N LYS A 39 -3.88 -2.54 -7.12
CA LYS A 39 -4.69 -3.63 -7.70
C LYS A 39 -3.83 -4.55 -8.55
N ILE A 40 -3.85 -5.85 -8.25
CA ILE A 40 -3.11 -6.90 -8.96
C ILE A 40 -4.14 -7.93 -9.45
N GLY A 41 -4.37 -7.97 -10.77
CA GLY A 41 -5.46 -8.75 -11.35
C GLY A 41 -6.81 -8.31 -10.79
N ASP A 42 -7.62 -9.24 -10.30
CA ASP A 42 -8.93 -8.98 -9.69
C ASP A 42 -8.87 -8.71 -8.17
N VAL A 43 -7.67 -8.68 -7.59
CA VAL A 43 -7.45 -8.45 -6.16
C VAL A 43 -7.02 -7.00 -5.92
N THR A 44 -7.78 -6.28 -5.10
CA THR A 44 -7.45 -4.92 -4.68
C THR A 44 -6.94 -4.94 -3.23
N PHE A 45 -5.75 -4.40 -3.02
CA PHE A 45 -5.16 -4.15 -1.72
C PHE A 45 -5.34 -2.68 -1.35
N ILE A 46 -5.85 -2.42 -0.15
CA ILE A 46 -6.06 -1.06 0.37
C ILE A 46 -5.31 -0.95 1.70
N CYS A 47 -4.45 0.05 1.83
CA CYS A 47 -3.74 0.38 3.05
C CYS A 47 -4.26 1.72 3.58
N ALA A 48 -4.90 1.72 4.74
CA ALA A 48 -5.28 2.95 5.42
C ALA A 48 -4.03 3.74 5.88
N MET A 49 -4.26 4.97 6.37
CA MET A 49 -3.22 5.72 7.07
C MET A 49 -2.66 4.86 8.23
N PRO A 50 -1.35 4.59 8.26
CA PRO A 50 -0.79 3.82 9.35
C PRO A 50 -0.81 4.62 10.65
N PHE A 51 -0.83 3.88 11.76
CA PHE A 51 -0.59 4.36 13.10
C PHE A 51 0.85 3.99 13.49
N PRO A 52 1.88 4.74 13.04
CA PRO A 52 3.23 4.53 13.53
C PRO A 52 3.29 4.92 15.00
N GLY A 53 3.91 4.07 15.80
CA GLY A 53 4.24 4.39 17.19
C GLY A 53 5.32 3.45 17.71
N GLY A 54 6.25 3.97 18.51
CA GLY A 54 6.91 3.14 19.49
C GLY A 54 5.91 2.71 20.56
N GLY A 55 6.14 1.55 21.17
CA GLY A 55 5.35 1.08 22.30
C GLY A 55 5.26 2.11 23.43
N LEU A 56 4.24 1.98 24.30
CA LEU A 56 4.03 2.90 25.42
C LEU A 56 5.29 2.96 26.31
N GLY A 57 5.57 4.15 26.85
CA GLY A 57 6.93 4.53 27.27
C GLY A 57 7.44 3.88 28.57
N ASP A 58 8.76 3.62 28.61
CA ASP A 58 9.59 3.76 29.82
C ASP A 58 11.12 3.76 29.55
N GLY A 59 11.58 4.52 28.54
CA GLY A 59 13.03 4.75 28.29
C GLY A 59 13.87 3.55 27.79
N ILE A 60 13.30 2.36 27.65
CA ILE A 60 13.95 1.18 27.05
C ILE A 60 13.98 1.32 25.52
N VAL A 61 15.03 0.79 24.88
CA VAL A 61 15.15 0.74 23.40
C VAL A 61 13.93 0.01 22.82
N LYS A 62 13.09 0.73 22.08
CA LYS A 62 11.88 0.18 21.48
C LYS A 62 12.17 -0.39 20.09
N GLN A 63 11.39 -1.35 19.63
CA GLN A 63 11.33 -1.69 18.20
C GLN A 63 10.47 -0.64 17.47
N LEU A 64 10.83 -0.29 16.23
CA LEU A 64 9.93 0.49 15.38
C LEU A 64 8.76 -0.41 14.99
N THR A 65 7.53 0.08 15.13
CA THR A 65 6.32 -0.69 14.79
C THR A 65 5.52 -0.02 13.68
N TYR A 66 4.80 -0.82 12.91
CA TYR A 66 3.88 -0.38 11.87
C TYR A 66 2.54 -1.10 12.04
N LEU A 67 1.49 -0.30 12.25
CA LEU A 67 0.11 -0.73 12.33
C LEU A 67 -0.69 0.02 11.27
N THR A 68 -1.67 -0.63 10.67
CA THR A 68 -2.64 0.00 9.78
C THR A 68 -3.90 -0.86 9.73
N GLN A 69 -5.00 -0.30 9.23
CA GLN A 69 -6.05 -1.14 8.65
C GLN A 69 -5.62 -1.53 7.24
N PHE A 70 -5.54 -2.84 6.98
CA PHE A 70 -5.22 -3.38 5.68
C PHE A 70 -6.40 -4.21 5.16
N THR A 71 -6.85 -3.94 3.93
CA THR A 71 -8.02 -4.58 3.34
C THR A 71 -7.64 -5.28 2.05
N ILE A 72 -8.12 -6.51 1.89
CA ILE A 72 -8.00 -7.30 0.66
C ILE A 72 -9.41 -7.48 0.10
N GLN A 73 -9.71 -6.85 -1.03
CA GLN A 73 -10.92 -7.11 -1.81
C GLN A 73 -10.59 -8.16 -2.86
N ASN A 74 -11.04 -9.40 -2.65
CA ASN A 74 -10.83 -10.48 -3.58
C ASN A 74 -12.04 -10.61 -4.52
N ASN A 75 -11.94 -10.03 -5.72
CA ASN A 75 -12.98 -10.17 -6.76
C ASN A 75 -12.69 -11.36 -7.71
N SER A 76 -11.66 -12.16 -7.41
CA SER A 76 -11.32 -13.34 -8.20
C SER A 76 -12.13 -14.58 -7.78
N ALA A 77 -12.06 -15.63 -8.58
CA ALA A 77 -12.63 -16.94 -8.27
C ALA A 77 -11.74 -17.80 -7.33
N GLU A 78 -10.52 -17.37 -7.03
CA GLU A 78 -9.53 -18.13 -6.25
C GLU A 78 -9.33 -17.54 -4.86
N ARG A 79 -8.93 -18.38 -3.90
CA ARG A 79 -8.65 -17.96 -2.52
C ARG A 79 -7.31 -17.22 -2.46
N VAL A 80 -7.32 -15.96 -2.04
CA VAL A 80 -6.09 -15.18 -1.84
C VAL A 80 -5.47 -15.58 -0.50
N VAL A 81 -4.19 -15.93 -0.52
CA VAL A 81 -3.37 -16.16 0.69
C VAL A 81 -2.07 -15.37 0.54
N ILE A 82 -1.80 -14.47 1.48
CA ILE A 82 -0.55 -13.69 1.57
C ILE A 82 0.20 -14.17 2.81
N LYS A 83 1.41 -14.70 2.62
CA LYS A 83 2.21 -15.24 3.73
C LYS A 83 2.94 -14.13 4.51
N PRO A 84 3.31 -14.36 5.78
CA PRO A 84 4.07 -13.38 6.56
C PRO A 84 5.38 -12.94 5.91
N GLU A 85 6.09 -13.85 5.23
CA GLU A 85 7.34 -13.55 4.50
C GLU A 85 7.16 -12.68 3.25
N ASP A 86 5.94 -12.59 2.71
CA ASP A 86 5.58 -11.76 1.56
C ASP A 86 5.17 -10.32 1.96
N ILE A 87 5.12 -10.03 3.27
CA ILE A 87 4.76 -8.74 3.85
C ILE A 87 5.95 -8.15 4.61
N THR A 88 6.48 -7.03 4.11
CA THR A 88 7.59 -6.30 4.75
C THR A 88 7.30 -4.80 4.73
N CYS A 89 7.86 -4.05 5.67
CA CYS A 89 7.83 -2.58 5.61
C CYS A 89 9.24 -2.03 5.77
N ILE A 90 9.62 -1.07 4.93
CA ILE A 90 10.91 -0.39 5.01
C ILE A 90 10.69 1.01 5.57
N PHE A 91 11.22 1.26 6.76
CA PHE A 91 11.30 2.60 7.34
C PHE A 91 12.58 3.30 6.85
N ARG A 92 12.48 4.61 6.53
CA ARG A 92 13.62 5.44 6.15
C ARG A 92 13.55 6.84 6.77
N GLU A 93 14.63 7.24 7.43
CA GLU A 93 14.85 8.59 7.96
C GLU A 93 16.32 8.96 7.78
N ALA A 94 16.63 10.02 7.01
CA ALA A 94 18.00 10.43 6.72
C ALA A 94 18.88 9.24 6.27
N ASP A 95 19.92 8.91 7.03
CA ASP A 95 20.84 7.79 6.76
C ASP A 95 20.37 6.45 7.37
N THR A 96 19.26 6.44 8.12
CA THR A 96 18.66 5.25 8.73
C THR A 96 17.71 4.55 7.76
N LYS A 97 17.91 3.23 7.57
CA LYS A 97 17.01 2.35 6.81
C LYS A 97 16.77 1.07 7.60
N GLU A 98 15.54 0.85 8.03
CA GLU A 98 15.16 -0.30 8.85
C GLU A 98 14.11 -1.18 8.15
N THR A 99 14.18 -2.49 8.38
CA THR A 99 13.19 -3.44 7.88
C THR A 99 12.33 -3.96 9.02
N LEU A 100 11.03 -3.70 8.92
CA LEU A 100 10.00 -4.23 9.80
C LEU A 100 9.41 -5.50 9.16
N TYR A 101 9.21 -6.53 9.98
CA TYR A 101 8.74 -7.85 9.57
C TYR A 101 7.35 -8.13 10.14
N PHE A 102 6.48 -8.70 9.33
CA PHE A 102 5.12 -9.05 9.74
C PHE A 102 5.10 -10.15 10.80
N LYS A 103 4.30 -9.95 11.87
CA LYS A 103 4.28 -10.83 13.06
C LYS A 103 2.94 -11.53 13.30
N ARG A 104 2.05 -11.57 12.31
CA ARG A 104 0.75 -12.30 12.40
C ARG A 104 0.73 -13.46 11.41
N LYS A 105 -0.37 -14.22 11.43
CA LYS A 105 -0.59 -15.34 10.51
C LYS A 105 -0.82 -14.83 9.08
N GLU A 106 -0.80 -15.74 8.10
CA GLU A 106 -1.18 -15.43 6.72
C GLU A 106 -2.50 -14.65 6.63
N LEU A 107 -2.54 -13.69 5.70
CA LEU A 107 -3.77 -12.97 5.35
C LEU A 107 -4.53 -13.78 4.31
N VAL A 108 -5.84 -13.90 4.47
CA VAL A 108 -6.72 -14.76 3.69
C VAL A 108 -7.98 -14.01 3.28
N ALA A 109 -8.22 -13.88 1.97
CA ALA A 109 -9.51 -13.44 1.45
C ALA A 109 -10.13 -14.52 0.57
N GLU A 110 -11.30 -15.01 0.96
CA GLU A 110 -12.06 -15.99 0.18
C GLU A 110 -12.62 -15.38 -1.12
N PRO A 111 -12.95 -16.20 -2.14
CA PRO A 111 -13.46 -15.71 -3.43
C PRO A 111 -14.69 -14.79 -3.29
N GLY A 112 -14.67 -13.65 -3.98
CA GLY A 112 -15.74 -12.66 -3.95
C GLY A 112 -15.92 -11.93 -2.60
N GLN A 113 -14.97 -12.04 -1.66
CA GLN A 113 -15.07 -11.43 -0.32
C GLN A 113 -14.10 -10.27 -0.11
N THR A 114 -14.45 -9.40 0.83
CA THR A 114 -13.54 -8.38 1.37
C THR A 114 -13.08 -8.81 2.77
N ALA A 115 -11.78 -9.04 2.94
CA ALA A 115 -11.16 -9.27 4.24
C ALA A 115 -10.55 -7.97 4.76
N VAL A 116 -10.85 -7.61 6.01
CA VAL A 116 -10.30 -6.43 6.69
C VAL A 116 -9.47 -6.90 7.87
N TYR A 117 -8.23 -6.42 7.96
CA TYR A 117 -7.32 -6.66 9.07
C TYR A 117 -7.05 -5.34 9.77
N ASN A 118 -7.45 -5.21 11.03
CA ASN A 118 -7.33 -3.97 11.79
C ASN A 118 -6.74 -4.20 13.19
N GLY A 119 -5.89 -3.25 13.60
CA GLY A 119 -5.27 -3.26 14.91
C GLY A 119 -4.14 -4.28 15.06
N SER A 120 -3.48 -4.21 16.22
CA SER A 120 -2.21 -4.89 16.47
C SER A 120 -2.29 -6.41 16.44
N GLN A 121 -3.48 -7.01 16.63
CA GLN A 121 -3.65 -8.47 16.61
C GLN A 121 -3.79 -9.04 15.20
N GLU A 122 -4.14 -8.21 14.21
CA GLU A 122 -4.42 -8.65 12.84
C GLU A 122 -3.36 -8.17 11.84
N PHE A 123 -2.94 -6.89 11.92
CA PHE A 123 -1.93 -6.34 11.04
C PHE A 123 -0.88 -5.55 11.84
N TYR A 124 0.31 -6.14 11.99
CA TYR A 124 1.40 -5.58 12.78
C TYR A 124 2.76 -6.05 12.27
N LEU A 125 3.67 -5.09 12.09
CA LEU A 125 5.08 -5.32 11.79
C LEU A 125 5.97 -4.63 12.83
N GLU A 126 7.15 -5.20 13.08
CA GLU A 126 8.18 -4.59 13.94
C GLU A 126 9.59 -4.91 13.45
N THR A 127 10.58 -4.10 13.83
CA THR A 127 12.00 -4.41 13.64
C THR A 127 12.42 -5.63 14.47
N LYS A 128 13.46 -6.35 14.04
CA LYS A 128 14.01 -7.47 14.83
C LYS A 128 14.69 -6.96 16.10
N GLU A 129 15.63 -6.05 15.92
CA GLU A 129 16.32 -5.37 17.01
C GLU A 129 15.55 -4.14 17.46
N GLY A 130 15.78 -3.71 18.71
CA GLY A 130 15.35 -2.41 19.17
C GLY A 130 16.09 -1.30 18.42
N VAL A 131 15.34 -0.38 17.81
CA VAL A 131 15.85 0.79 17.10
C VAL A 131 15.40 2.01 17.88
N PRO A 132 16.31 2.80 18.48
CA PRO A 132 15.95 3.94 19.31
C PRO A 132 14.93 4.86 18.61
N GLU A 133 13.75 4.99 19.22
CA GLU A 133 12.67 5.84 18.73
C GLU A 133 13.12 7.31 18.77
N LYS A 134 13.66 7.79 17.65
CA LYS A 134 13.61 9.21 17.33
C LYS A 134 12.16 9.55 17.03
N ASN A 135 11.69 10.70 17.50
CA ASN A 135 10.33 11.20 17.24
C ASN A 135 10.19 11.58 15.76
N SER A 136 10.05 10.57 14.90
CA SER A 136 10.54 10.62 13.53
C SER A 136 9.50 11.12 12.52
N THR A 137 9.96 11.98 11.61
CA THR A 137 9.26 12.37 10.38
C THR A 137 9.60 11.44 9.20
N GLY A 138 10.01 10.20 9.49
CA GLY A 138 10.45 9.23 8.51
C GLY A 138 9.34 8.71 7.60
N THR A 139 9.76 8.07 6.51
CA THR A 139 8.86 7.47 5.51
C THR A 139 8.75 5.97 5.74
N TYR A 140 7.58 5.41 5.42
CA TYR A 140 7.32 3.98 5.50
C TYR A 140 6.88 3.47 4.12
N GLU A 141 7.50 2.38 3.69
CA GLU A 141 7.19 1.67 2.45
C GLU A 141 6.75 0.24 2.79
N LEU A 142 5.43 0.03 2.93
CA LEU A 142 4.85 -1.29 3.07
C LEU A 142 4.84 -1.98 1.69
N ARG A 143 5.33 -3.21 1.63
CA ARG A 143 5.43 -4.04 0.43
C ARG A 143 4.72 -5.36 0.67
N VAL A 144 3.82 -5.72 -0.24
CA VAL A 144 3.03 -6.95 -0.21
C VAL A 144 3.20 -7.67 -1.55
N ARG A 145 3.84 -8.84 -1.55
CA ARG A 145 4.00 -9.66 -2.75
C ARG A 145 2.77 -10.51 -3.00
N TYR A 146 2.32 -10.56 -4.25
CA TYR A 146 1.21 -11.38 -4.69
C TYR A 146 1.30 -11.67 -6.19
N ASN A 147 1.11 -12.93 -6.59
CA ASN A 147 1.16 -13.40 -7.99
C ASN A 147 2.35 -12.87 -8.81
N GLY A 148 3.54 -12.85 -8.20
CA GLY A 148 4.80 -12.40 -8.85
C GLY A 148 5.00 -10.89 -8.95
N GLN A 149 4.00 -10.07 -8.56
CA GLN A 149 4.07 -8.61 -8.48
C GLN A 149 4.18 -8.15 -7.03
N THR A 150 4.53 -6.88 -6.80
CA THR A 150 4.54 -6.27 -5.47
C THR A 150 3.60 -5.08 -5.40
N ALA A 151 2.57 -5.14 -4.55
CA ALA A 151 1.82 -3.96 -4.14
C ALA A 151 2.67 -3.16 -3.14
N VAL A 152 2.83 -1.85 -3.39
CA VAL A 152 3.67 -0.96 -2.60
C VAL A 152 2.84 0.21 -2.09
N PHE A 153 2.96 0.51 -0.79
CA PHE A 153 2.25 1.59 -0.12
C PHE A 153 3.24 2.51 0.59
N LEU A 154 3.28 3.77 0.13
CA LEU A 154 4.20 4.80 0.62
C LEU A 154 3.46 5.76 1.55
N TYR A 155 4.00 5.96 2.76
CA TYR A 155 3.53 6.91 3.75
C TYR A 155 4.65 7.84 4.23
N GLY A 156 4.29 9.05 4.68
CA GLY A 156 5.20 10.05 5.24
C GLY A 156 5.91 10.95 4.22
N ASN A 157 6.08 10.50 2.97
CA ASN A 157 6.91 11.21 1.99
C ASN A 157 6.32 12.54 1.46
N ASN A 158 5.02 12.81 1.68
CA ASN A 158 4.32 14.04 1.22
C ASN A 158 3.08 14.40 2.08
N GLY A 159 3.09 14.11 3.38
CA GLY A 159 1.98 14.42 4.31
C GLY A 159 1.23 13.20 4.83
N LYS A 160 -0.07 13.38 5.16
CA LYS A 160 -0.89 12.38 5.89
C LYS A 160 -1.48 11.24 5.05
N ASN A 161 -1.35 11.30 3.73
CA ASN A 161 -1.96 10.31 2.82
C ASN A 161 -0.97 9.17 2.52
N VAL A 162 -1.52 7.99 2.24
CA VAL A 162 -0.80 6.84 1.73
C VAL A 162 -0.98 6.76 0.22
N THR A 163 0.11 6.51 -0.51
CA THR A 163 0.08 6.31 -1.96
C THR A 163 0.26 4.83 -2.27
N GLY A 164 -0.64 4.23 -3.05
CA GLY A 164 -0.53 2.84 -3.49
C GLY A 164 -0.04 2.73 -4.95
N SER A 165 0.77 1.72 -5.23
CA SER A 165 1.27 1.39 -6.58
C SER A 165 1.56 -0.12 -6.71
N VAL A 166 1.85 -0.58 -7.93
CA VAL A 166 2.29 -1.96 -8.21
C VAL A 166 3.62 -1.92 -8.95
N GLU A 167 4.54 -2.80 -8.54
CA GLU A 167 5.81 -3.15 -9.21
C GLU A 167 5.74 -4.55 -9.83
#